data_AF-A0A2V6X3U1-F1
#
_entry.id   AF-A0A2V6X3U1-F1
#
_cell.length_a   1.000
_cell.length_b   1.000
_cell.length_c   1.000
_cell.angle_alpha   90.00
_cell.angle_beta   90.00
_cell.angle_gamma   90.00
#
_symmetry.space_group_name_H-M   'P 1'
#
loop_
_entity.id
_entity.type
_entity.pdbx_description
1 polymer ?
#
loop_
_entity_poly.entity_id
_entity_poly.type
_entity_poly.pdbx_seq_one_letter_code
_entity_poly.pdbx_strand_id
1 'polypeptide(L)'
;MVKDGAASATEARVAMTRPTRPTEKATAPAPWFMELVRGEVAHRGGEALGGVQLVTSLDRRLQDAAEAAVRERLAQAERSRRQPANSLQAAVVAIEPATGQIRALVGGRRFAQSEFNHATRARRQPGSLFKPLVYLAAFEARARELTPSTLVE
;
A
#
# COMPACT_ATOMS: atom_id res chain seq x y z
N MET A 1 -16.52 -38.07 6.27
CA MET A 1 -15.43 -38.47 7.20
C MET A 1 -15.87 -39.57 8.16
N VAL A 2 -16.80 -39.35 9.10
CA VAL A 2 -17.23 -40.41 10.03
C VAL A 2 -17.95 -41.57 9.34
N LYS A 3 -18.85 -41.26 8.39
CA LYS A 3 -19.57 -42.26 7.59
C LYS A 3 -18.64 -43.06 6.66
N ASP A 4 -17.51 -42.48 6.28
CA ASP A 4 -16.54 -43.05 5.33
C ASP A 4 -15.34 -43.69 6.06
N GLY A 5 -15.38 -43.80 7.39
CA GLY A 5 -14.31 -44.35 8.23
C GLY A 5 -13.05 -43.48 8.36
N ALA A 6 -12.99 -42.33 7.68
CA ALA A 6 -11.85 -41.42 7.67
C ALA A 6 -11.70 -40.57 8.95
N ALA A 7 -12.67 -40.62 9.89
CA ALA A 7 -12.55 -40.04 11.23
C ALA A 7 -13.42 -40.82 12.21
N SER A 8 -12.99 -40.97 13.45
CA SER A 8 -13.80 -41.58 14.51
C SER A 8 -14.93 -40.66 14.98
N ALA A 9 -16.00 -41.25 15.50
CA ALA A 9 -17.12 -40.49 16.08
C ALA A 9 -16.67 -39.59 17.25
N THR A 10 -15.64 -40.00 17.97
CA THR A 10 -15.03 -39.23 19.07
C THR A 10 -14.29 -38.00 18.55
N GLU A 11 -13.48 -38.15 17.51
CA GLU A 11 -12.76 -37.04 16.86
C GLU A 11 -13.72 -36.01 16.26
N ALA A 12 -14.83 -36.48 15.66
CA ALA A 12 -15.86 -35.57 15.14
C ALA A 12 -16.55 -34.76 16.24
N ARG A 13 -16.85 -35.36 17.39
CA ARG A 13 -17.44 -34.64 18.53
C ARG A 13 -16.48 -33.60 19.10
N VAL A 14 -15.19 -33.91 19.19
CA VAL A 14 -14.15 -32.96 19.63
C VAL A 14 -13.94 -31.84 18.61
N ALA A 15 -14.01 -32.14 17.31
CA ALA A 15 -13.92 -31.12 16.27
C ALA A 15 -15.13 -30.18 16.27
N MET A 16 -16.34 -30.69 16.53
CA MET A 16 -17.57 -29.90 16.61
C MET A 16 -17.62 -28.94 17.81
N THR A 17 -16.94 -29.27 18.91
CA THR A 17 -16.86 -28.39 20.08
C THR A 17 -15.76 -27.32 19.97
N ARG A 18 -14.89 -27.42 18.95
CA ARG A 18 -13.89 -26.38 18.69
C ARG A 18 -14.56 -25.20 17.98
N PRO A 19 -14.59 -24.00 18.58
CA PRO A 19 -15.11 -22.84 17.90
C PRO A 19 -14.28 -22.60 16.63
N THR A 20 -14.97 -22.49 15.49
CA THR A 20 -14.35 -22.08 14.24
C THR A 20 -13.84 -20.66 14.43
N ARG A 21 -12.52 -20.48 14.43
CA ARG A 21 -11.95 -19.15 14.26
C ARG A 21 -12.14 -18.79 12.79
N PRO A 22 -12.85 -17.70 12.45
CA PRO A 22 -12.75 -17.15 11.11
C PRO A 22 -11.26 -16.91 10.88
N THR A 23 -10.66 -17.68 9.98
CA THR A 23 -9.35 -17.29 9.47
C THR A 23 -9.61 -15.98 8.75
N GLU A 24 -9.14 -14.88 9.34
CA GLU A 24 -9.07 -13.60 8.66
C GLU A 24 -8.48 -13.91 7.27
N LYS A 25 -9.20 -13.56 6.19
CA LYS A 25 -8.73 -13.85 4.83
C LYS A 25 -7.28 -13.42 4.79
N ALA A 26 -6.38 -14.38 4.61
CA ALA A 26 -4.95 -14.11 4.61
C ALA A 26 -4.73 -13.07 3.52
N THR A 27 -4.52 -11.83 3.93
CA THR A 27 -4.40 -10.74 2.99
C THR A 27 -3.08 -10.98 2.29
N ALA A 28 -3.12 -11.09 0.96
CA ALA A 28 -1.91 -11.33 0.19
C ALA A 28 -0.85 -10.29 0.58
N PRO A 29 0.43 -10.68 0.64
CA PRO A 29 1.51 -9.73 0.87
C PRO A 29 1.39 -8.54 -0.09
N ALA A 30 1.58 -7.31 0.41
CA ALA A 30 1.50 -6.08 -0.38
C ALA A 30 0.16 -5.91 -1.14
N PRO A 31 -1.01 -5.94 -0.48
CA PRO A 31 -2.28 -6.11 -1.16
C PRO A 31 -2.63 -4.97 -2.12
N TRP A 32 -2.34 -3.72 -1.76
CA TRP A 32 -2.53 -2.57 -2.68
C TRP A 32 -1.60 -2.62 -3.89
N PHE A 33 -0.39 -3.15 -3.74
CA PHE A 33 0.54 -3.35 -4.86
C PHE A 33 0.02 -4.45 -5.78
N MET A 34 -0.45 -5.57 -5.22
CA MET A 34 -1.01 -6.67 -6.00
C MET A 34 -2.27 -6.25 -6.76
N GLU A 35 -3.09 -5.39 -6.19
CA GLU A 35 -4.24 -4.81 -6.89
C GLU A 35 -3.81 -3.89 -8.05
N LEU A 36 -2.75 -3.10 -7.86
CA LEU A 36 -2.16 -2.32 -8.95
C LEU A 36 -1.63 -3.22 -10.07
N VAL A 37 -0.92 -4.30 -9.73
CA VAL A 37 -0.41 -5.28 -10.71
C VAL A 37 -1.55 -5.94 -11.46
N ARG A 38 -2.64 -6.33 -10.77
CA ARG A 38 -3.82 -6.90 -11.41
C ARG A 38 -4.43 -5.94 -12.43
N GLY A 39 -4.58 -4.66 -12.06
CA GLY A 39 -5.07 -3.62 -12.97
C GLY A 39 -4.16 -3.42 -14.18
N GLU A 40 -2.84 -3.44 -13.98
CA GLU A 40 -1.87 -3.31 -15.07
C GLU A 40 -1.89 -4.50 -16.03
N VAL A 41 -1.99 -5.73 -15.51
CA VAL A 41 -2.09 -6.94 -16.32
C VAL A 41 -3.37 -6.94 -17.16
N ALA A 42 -4.50 -6.56 -16.54
CA ALA A 42 -5.77 -6.43 -17.26
C ALA A 42 -5.69 -5.38 -18.36
N HIS A 43 -5.11 -4.21 -18.06
CA HIS A 43 -4.92 -3.12 -19.04
C HIS A 43 -4.04 -3.56 -20.23
N ARG A 44 -3.05 -4.43 -20.00
CA ARG A 44 -2.18 -4.97 -21.06
C ARG A 44 -2.77 -6.16 -21.81
N GLY A 45 -4.01 -6.58 -21.50
CA GLY A 45 -4.66 -7.74 -22.13
C GLY A 45 -4.10 -9.10 -21.70
N GLY A 46 -3.45 -9.17 -20.53
CA GLY A 46 -2.81 -10.39 -20.02
C GLY A 46 -3.76 -11.43 -19.42
N GLU A 47 -5.07 -11.18 -19.38
CA GLU A 47 -6.05 -12.09 -18.75
C GLU A 47 -6.17 -13.45 -19.45
N ALA A 48 -5.78 -13.54 -20.73
CA ALA A 48 -5.77 -14.78 -21.50
C ALA A 48 -4.54 -15.68 -21.23
N LEU A 49 -3.59 -15.23 -20.41
CA LEU A 49 -2.32 -15.91 -20.18
C LEU A 49 -2.42 -16.88 -18.99
N GLY A 50 -3.03 -18.03 -19.20
CA GLY A 50 -3.07 -19.10 -18.19
C GLY A 50 -1.67 -19.60 -17.83
N GLY A 51 -1.38 -19.74 -16.53
CA GLY A 51 -0.15 -20.37 -16.02
C GLY A 51 1.12 -19.51 -16.05
N VAL A 52 1.01 -18.20 -16.29
CA VAL A 52 2.18 -17.31 -16.38
C VAL A 52 2.72 -16.90 -15.01
N GLN A 53 4.05 -16.87 -14.91
CA GLN A 53 4.75 -16.29 -13.77
C GLN A 53 4.94 -14.79 -13.99
N LEU A 54 4.47 -13.99 -13.04
CA LEU A 54 4.63 -12.54 -13.06
C LEU A 54 5.79 -12.13 -12.15
N VAL A 55 6.82 -11.55 -12.75
CA VAL A 55 7.90 -10.90 -12.02
C VAL A 55 7.57 -9.41 -11.90
N THR A 56 7.63 -8.87 -10.69
CA THR A 56 7.27 -7.47 -10.41
C THR A 56 8.46 -6.73 -9.79
N SER A 57 8.35 -5.40 -9.72
CA SER A 57 9.36 -4.54 -9.10
C SER A 57 9.28 -4.46 -7.57
N LEU A 58 8.36 -5.20 -6.94
CA LEU A 58 8.14 -5.16 -5.50
C LEU A 58 9.42 -5.52 -4.75
N ASP A 59 9.89 -4.58 -3.93
CA ASP A 59 10.93 -4.84 -2.95
C ASP A 59 10.27 -5.25 -1.63
N ARG A 60 10.36 -6.53 -1.28
CA ARG A 60 9.69 -7.06 -0.09
C ARG A 60 10.17 -6.39 1.20
N ARG A 61 11.46 -6.09 1.31
CA ARG A 61 12.03 -5.47 2.51
C ARG A 61 11.53 -4.05 2.67
N LEU A 62 11.50 -3.29 1.57
CA LEU A 62 11.00 -1.92 1.57
C LEU A 62 9.48 -1.87 1.82
N GLN A 63 8.73 -2.83 1.27
CA GLN A 63 7.30 -2.96 1.54
C GLN A 63 7.01 -3.20 3.01
N ASP A 64 7.70 -4.17 3.62
CA ASP A 64 7.50 -4.50 5.04
C ASP A 64 7.86 -3.29 5.94
N ALA A 65 8.94 -2.57 5.60
CA ALA A 65 9.32 -1.34 6.28
C ALA A 65 8.26 -0.23 6.12
N ALA A 66 7.69 -0.05 4.92
CA ALA A 66 6.65 0.94 4.67
C ALA A 66 5.36 0.63 5.44
N GLU A 67 4.93 -0.63 5.48
CA GLU A 67 3.75 -1.07 6.24
C GLU A 67 3.95 -0.87 7.74
N ALA A 68 5.13 -1.21 8.27
CA ALA A 68 5.49 -0.97 9.66
C ALA A 68 5.47 0.53 10.00
N ALA A 69 6.12 1.35 9.16
CA ALA A 69 6.17 2.79 9.33
C ALA A 69 4.77 3.43 9.35
N VAL A 70 3.89 3.05 8.41
CA VAL A 70 2.50 3.54 8.38
C VAL A 70 1.77 3.19 9.68
N ARG A 71 1.85 1.93 10.12
CA ARG A 71 1.18 1.47 11.34
C ARG A 71 1.68 2.21 12.58
N GLU A 72 3.00 2.34 12.73
CA GLU A 72 3.63 2.97 13.89
C GLU A 72 3.37 4.48 13.93
N ARG A 73 3.57 5.18 12.79
CA ARG A 73 3.43 6.64 12.71
C ARG A 73 1.98 7.08 12.87
N LEU A 74 1.03 6.33 12.33
CA LEU A 74 -0.38 6.62 12.56
C LEU A 74 -0.76 6.47 14.02
N ALA A 75 -0.35 5.36 14.67
CA ALA A 75 -0.65 5.16 16.09
C ALA A 75 0.02 6.23 16.98
N GLN A 76 1.24 6.64 16.64
CA GLN A 76 1.93 7.74 17.32
C GLN A 76 1.21 9.08 17.13
N ALA A 77 0.81 9.39 15.89
CA ALA A 77 0.10 10.63 15.54
C ALA A 77 -1.28 10.73 16.20
N GLU A 78 -1.98 9.62 16.34
CA GLU A 78 -3.28 9.58 17.03
C GLU A 78 -3.12 9.89 18.51
N ARG A 79 -2.15 9.24 19.16
CA ARG A 79 -1.83 9.50 20.58
C ARG A 79 -1.41 10.94 20.82
N SER A 80 -0.50 11.48 20.00
CA SER A 80 0.02 12.84 20.20
C SER A 80 -1.03 13.92 19.97
N ARG A 81 -2.00 13.68 19.06
CA ARG A 81 -3.07 14.63 18.74
C ARG A 81 -4.39 14.34 19.46
N ARG A 82 -4.41 13.42 20.43
CA ARG A 82 -5.61 12.96 21.16
C ARG A 82 -6.76 12.57 20.21
N GLN A 83 -6.43 11.95 19.09
CA GLN A 83 -7.41 11.45 18.12
C GLN A 83 -7.86 10.04 18.53
N PRO A 84 -9.11 9.65 18.19
CA PRO A 84 -9.57 8.28 18.41
C PRO A 84 -8.66 7.27 17.70
N ALA A 85 -8.50 6.10 18.31
CA ALA A 85 -7.69 5.03 17.74
C ALA A 85 -8.25 4.59 16.37
N ASN A 86 -7.36 4.41 15.39
CA ASN A 86 -7.69 4.03 14.02
C ASN A 86 -8.51 5.07 13.23
N SER A 87 -8.55 6.33 13.65
CA SER A 87 -9.30 7.40 12.96
C SER A 87 -8.54 8.01 11.77
N LEU A 88 -7.20 8.01 11.80
CA LEU A 88 -6.39 8.64 10.74
C LEU A 88 -6.19 7.71 9.54
N GLN A 89 -5.67 8.20 8.42
CA GLN A 89 -5.20 7.37 7.30
C GLN A 89 -3.86 7.90 6.82
N ALA A 90 -3.04 7.03 6.24
CA ALA A 90 -1.80 7.40 5.57
C ALA A 90 -1.59 6.50 4.36
N ALA A 91 -0.80 6.99 3.41
CA ALA A 91 -0.38 6.27 2.23
C ALA A 91 1.12 6.47 2.04
N VAL A 92 1.78 5.48 1.48
CA VAL A 92 3.20 5.52 1.12
C VAL A 92 3.37 4.94 -0.26
N VAL A 93 4.17 5.62 -1.08
CA VAL A 93 4.67 5.09 -2.35
C VAL A 93 6.17 5.32 -2.39
N ALA A 94 6.93 4.28 -2.74
CA ALA A 94 8.36 4.37 -2.97
C ALA A 94 8.65 4.02 -4.42
N ILE A 95 9.36 4.91 -5.11
CA ILE A 95 9.62 4.85 -6.55
C ILE A 95 11.13 4.92 -6.77
N GLU A 96 11.63 4.05 -7.65
CA GLU A 96 12.99 4.13 -8.18
C GLU A 96 13.07 5.28 -9.20
N PRO A 97 13.79 6.39 -8.94
CA PRO A 97 13.72 7.59 -9.79
C PRO A 97 14.17 7.36 -11.23
N ALA A 98 15.18 6.50 -11.44
CA ALA A 98 15.75 6.27 -12.76
C ALA A 98 14.82 5.47 -13.69
N THR A 99 13.95 4.62 -13.14
CA THR A 99 13.11 3.69 -13.92
C THR A 99 11.62 3.93 -13.76
N GLY A 100 11.20 4.72 -12.76
CA GLY A 100 9.81 4.88 -12.39
C GLY A 100 9.19 3.65 -11.73
N GLN A 101 9.98 2.60 -11.44
CA GLN A 101 9.46 1.38 -10.84
C GLN A 101 8.95 1.64 -9.43
N ILE A 102 7.73 1.19 -9.14
CA ILE A 102 7.17 1.21 -7.78
C ILE A 102 7.80 0.04 -7.02
N ARG A 103 8.52 0.36 -5.94
CA ARG A 103 9.24 -0.61 -5.12
C ARG A 103 8.45 -1.00 -3.87
N ALA A 104 7.62 -0.08 -3.36
CA ALA A 104 6.69 -0.33 -2.27
C ALA A 104 5.44 0.54 -2.43
N LEU A 105 4.28 0.01 -2.03
CA LEU A 105 3.00 0.70 -2.10
C LEU A 105 2.11 0.31 -0.91
N VAL A 106 1.75 1.32 -0.12
CA VAL A 106 0.80 1.20 1.00
C VAL A 106 -0.33 2.20 0.75
N GLY A 107 -1.53 1.69 0.53
CA GLY A 107 -2.69 2.52 0.18
C GLY A 107 -3.51 2.99 1.37
N GLY A 108 -3.23 2.54 2.59
CA GLY A 108 -4.04 2.87 3.77
C GLY A 108 -3.53 2.17 5.04
N ARG A 109 -4.29 2.27 6.13
CA ARG A 109 -3.93 1.62 7.39
C ARG A 109 -4.03 0.09 7.33
N ARG A 110 -5.17 -0.42 6.87
CA ARG A 110 -5.48 -1.86 6.85
C ARG A 110 -6.32 -2.17 5.62
N PHE A 111 -5.79 -3.01 4.74
CA PHE A 111 -6.46 -3.39 3.51
C PHE A 111 -7.79 -4.11 3.79
N ALA A 112 -7.81 -5.01 4.78
CA ALA A 112 -9.02 -5.75 5.17
C ALA A 112 -10.19 -4.86 5.64
N GLN A 113 -9.92 -3.62 6.06
CA GLN A 113 -10.96 -2.65 6.42
C GLN A 113 -11.36 -1.76 5.26
N SER A 114 -10.41 -1.43 4.37
CA SER A 114 -10.63 -0.62 3.19
C SER A 114 -9.60 -0.93 2.12
N GLU A 115 -10.08 -1.41 0.97
CA GLU A 115 -9.27 -1.65 -0.22
C GLU A 115 -8.96 -0.34 -0.97
N PHE A 116 -9.59 0.78 -0.57
CA PHE A 116 -9.35 2.09 -1.19
C PHE A 116 -7.88 2.47 -1.09
N ASN A 117 -7.26 2.72 -2.25
CA ASN A 117 -5.86 3.07 -2.32
C ASN A 117 -5.67 4.59 -2.29
N HIS A 118 -5.34 5.13 -1.11
CA HIS A 118 -5.05 6.55 -0.94
C HIS A 118 -3.78 7.01 -1.70
N ALA A 119 -2.84 6.12 -2.03
CA ALA A 119 -1.65 6.49 -2.78
C ALA A 119 -1.95 6.81 -4.26
N THR A 120 -2.99 6.21 -4.83
CA THR A 120 -3.30 6.33 -6.26
C THR A 120 -4.63 7.00 -6.57
N ARG A 121 -5.62 6.92 -5.66
CA ARG A 121 -6.99 7.44 -5.90
C ARG A 121 -7.36 8.64 -5.06
N ALA A 122 -6.69 8.90 -3.93
CA ALA A 122 -7.04 10.04 -3.09
C ALA A 122 -6.48 11.35 -3.66
N ARG A 123 -7.36 12.20 -4.18
CA ARG A 123 -6.99 13.57 -4.54
C ARG A 123 -6.92 14.43 -3.27
N ARG A 124 -5.77 15.05 -3.04
CA ARG A 124 -5.51 15.95 -1.91
C ARG A 124 -4.74 17.17 -2.42
N GLN A 125 -4.94 18.32 -1.78
CA GLN A 125 -4.10 19.49 -2.05
C GLN A 125 -2.66 19.17 -1.60
N PRO A 126 -1.64 19.37 -2.46
CA PRO A 126 -0.25 19.08 -2.11
C PRO A 126 0.33 20.09 -1.11
N GLY A 127 -0.27 21.29 -1.02
CA GLY A 127 0.23 22.37 -0.19
C GLY A 127 1.64 22.80 -0.59
N SER A 128 2.50 23.09 0.41
CA SER A 128 3.88 23.51 0.18
C SER A 128 4.73 22.49 -0.59
N LEU A 129 4.30 21.23 -0.73
CA LEU A 129 5.00 20.23 -1.55
C LEU A 129 5.05 20.59 -3.03
N PHE A 130 4.19 21.50 -3.50
CA PHE A 130 4.20 21.96 -4.90
C PHE A 130 5.26 23.03 -5.18
N LYS A 131 5.80 23.69 -4.14
CA LYS A 131 6.75 24.80 -4.29
C LYS A 131 7.98 24.45 -5.13
N PRO A 132 8.64 23.28 -4.99
CA PRO A 132 9.79 22.95 -5.82
C PRO A 132 9.51 23.03 -7.33
N LEU A 133 8.30 22.69 -7.78
CA LEU A 133 7.92 22.79 -9.19
C LEU A 133 7.79 24.25 -9.64
N VAL A 134 7.29 25.14 -8.76
CA VAL A 134 7.23 26.58 -9.03
C VAL A 134 8.64 27.18 -9.13
N TYR A 135 9.53 26.82 -8.21
CA TYR A 135 10.92 27.28 -8.25
C TYR A 135 11.67 26.71 -9.46
N LEU A 136 11.43 25.45 -9.83
CA LEU A 136 11.99 24.86 -11.04
C LEU A 136 11.59 25.66 -12.27
N ALA A 137 10.30 25.96 -12.44
CA ALA A 137 9.83 26.77 -13.57
C ALA A 137 10.46 28.18 -13.58
N ALA A 138 10.67 28.79 -12.41
CA ALA A 138 11.35 30.08 -12.31
C ALA A 138 12.82 29.99 -12.76
N PHE A 139 13.54 28.96 -12.29
CA PHE A 139 14.93 28.74 -12.73
C PHE A 139 15.02 28.39 -14.21
N GLU A 140 14.08 27.64 -14.78
CA GLU A 140 14.07 27.36 -16.23
C GLU A 140 13.81 28.63 -17.05
N ALA A 141 12.84 29.46 -16.63
CA ALA A 141 12.49 30.68 -17.34
C ALA A 141 13.57 31.77 -17.25
N ARG A 142 14.34 31.81 -16.15
CA ARG A 142 15.31 32.87 -15.87
C ARG A 142 16.66 32.32 -15.40
N ALA A 143 17.14 31.24 -16.01
CA ALA A 143 18.33 30.49 -15.57
C ALA A 143 19.62 31.33 -15.43
N ARG A 144 19.71 32.47 -16.13
CA ARG A 144 20.86 33.39 -16.06
C ARG A 144 20.73 34.48 -14.99
N GLU A 145 19.53 34.67 -14.45
CA GLU A 145 19.18 35.78 -13.54
C GLU A 145 18.75 35.27 -12.16
N LEU A 146 18.16 34.08 -12.11
CA LEU A 146 17.73 33.40 -10.89
C LEU A 146 18.68 32.26 -10.55
N THR A 147 19.23 32.32 -9.36
CA THR A 147 19.98 31.24 -8.73
C THR A 147 19.36 30.94 -7.36
N PRO A 148 19.75 29.85 -6.69
CA PRO A 148 19.31 29.60 -5.31
C PRO A 148 19.67 30.71 -4.30
N SER A 149 20.60 31.61 -4.63
CA SER A 149 20.98 32.75 -3.80
C SER A 149 20.31 34.06 -4.19
N THR A 150 19.46 34.08 -5.23
CA THR A 150 18.74 35.31 -5.61
C THR A 150 17.75 35.70 -4.51
N LEU A 151 17.86 36.94 -4.05
CA LEU A 151 16.90 37.51 -3.11
C LEU A 151 15.57 37.73 -3.82
N VAL A 152 14.50 37.25 -3.20
CA VAL A 152 13.12 37.44 -3.66
C VAL A 152 12.45 38.37 -2.67
N GLU A 153 12.19 39.60 -3.10
CA GLU A 153 11.42 40.62 -2.35
C GLU A 153 9.95 40.62 -2.76
#